data_AF-A0A846LFH2-F1
#
_entry.id   AF-A0A846LFH2-F1
#
_cell.length_a   1.000
_cell.length_b   1.000
_cell.length_c   1.000
_cell.angle_alpha   90.00
_cell.angle_beta   90.00
_cell.angle_gamma   90.00
#
_symmetry.space_group_name_H-M   'P 1'
#
loop_
_entity.id
_entity.type
_entity.pdbx_description
1 polymer ?
#
loop_
_entity_poly.entity_id
_entity_poly.type
_entity_poly.pdbx_seq_one_letter_code
_entity_poly.pdbx_strand_id
1 'polypeptide(L)'
;MDIADVLAAAQTPVYLEGRSNGDLEARVHTALTTAGHSTVLEAHPALDAGLETSILDALLNLAKATKPNHQQDFLDQYRYWALFRYLGALTAEPALRLSTAGRRIRGNQRRVLSEELGVGFSVLVAEHWINHLLGTAARHHVVDIDVAIGKRTLQKWGANKRVSQSGGKRADYVMISQDPRDLQRLRILMLESKGTRSDSHSVRQLATAGQQLLGVELDERIPRGLAVSTVMDGEYLYYNALKLKRDARNPSRNAARSTLTYTPPEALHEGEAGLEITIDAERLDNRADVELGAEDGVAEDAAANAIRASWANLADFGNSAAAFRRWAPDDLLARKTRRADDLPSRETREIAGGVGLIGVSTDISLPGGRIEIFLGVTEELDEALLHGNAAAVLHAQGESLRIDRTQRPQDSHRAWSVSSDGAALLIAAR
;
A
#
# COMPACT_ATOMS: atom_id res chain seq x y z
N MET A 1 20.04 -14.51 18.03
CA MET A 1 18.85 -15.09 17.38
C MET A 1 19.40 -15.78 16.15
N ASP A 2 19.14 -17.06 16.00
CA ASP A 2 19.57 -17.79 14.81
C ASP A 2 18.79 -17.29 13.58
N ILE A 3 19.38 -17.40 12.40
CA ILE A 3 18.69 -17.05 11.14
C ILE A 3 17.43 -17.90 11.00
N ALA A 4 17.49 -19.17 11.38
CA ALA A 4 16.34 -20.06 11.33
C ALA A 4 15.18 -19.57 12.22
N ASP A 5 15.47 -19.13 13.45
CA ASP A 5 14.48 -18.56 14.36
C ASP A 5 13.85 -17.28 13.78
N VAL A 6 14.66 -16.44 13.16
CA VAL A 6 14.22 -15.19 12.52
C VAL A 6 13.25 -15.50 11.37
N LEU A 7 13.59 -16.45 10.50
CA LEU A 7 12.75 -16.82 9.36
C LEU A 7 11.44 -17.49 9.81
N ALA A 8 11.52 -18.37 10.80
CA ALA A 8 10.33 -18.98 11.42
C ALA A 8 9.41 -17.91 12.02
N ALA A 9 9.94 -16.94 12.77
CA ALA A 9 9.17 -15.84 13.31
C ALA A 9 8.60 -14.94 12.20
N ALA A 10 9.36 -14.72 11.13
CA ALA A 10 8.96 -13.80 10.07
C ALA A 10 7.73 -14.28 9.28
N GLN A 11 7.60 -15.59 9.07
CA GLN A 11 6.49 -16.20 8.34
C GLN A 11 5.30 -16.61 9.21
N THR A 12 5.51 -16.74 10.52
CA THR A 12 4.45 -17.11 11.47
C THR A 12 3.31 -16.10 11.40
N PRO A 13 2.06 -16.55 11.16
CA PRO A 13 0.88 -15.71 11.29
C PRO A 13 0.75 -15.18 12.72
N VAL A 14 0.48 -13.89 12.84
CA VAL A 14 0.33 -13.17 14.10
C VAL A 14 -0.85 -12.23 14.03
N TYR A 15 -1.47 -12.01 15.17
CA TYR A 15 -2.48 -10.98 15.32
C TYR A 15 -1.83 -9.62 15.58
N LEU A 16 -2.20 -8.63 14.75
CA LEU A 16 -1.87 -7.24 14.94
C LEU A 16 -3.06 -6.53 15.58
N GLU A 17 -2.89 -6.11 16.84
CA GLU A 17 -3.94 -5.41 17.58
C GLU A 17 -4.28 -4.08 16.89
N GLY A 18 -5.59 -3.87 16.67
CA GLY A 18 -6.14 -2.64 16.13
C GLY A 18 -6.87 -1.84 17.21
N ARG A 19 -6.83 -0.52 17.07
CA ARG A 19 -7.60 0.41 17.90
C ARG A 19 -8.28 1.43 17.01
N SER A 20 -9.60 1.34 16.97
CA SER A 20 -10.47 2.24 16.21
C SER A 20 -11.82 2.34 16.90
N ASN A 21 -11.82 3.00 18.06
CA ASN A 21 -12.98 3.10 18.95
C ASN A 21 -13.27 4.55 19.35
N GLY A 22 -14.38 4.74 20.05
CA GLY A 22 -14.85 6.07 20.45
C GLY A 22 -13.90 6.85 21.36
N ASP A 23 -13.07 6.17 22.17
CA ASP A 23 -12.04 6.85 22.98
C ASP A 23 -10.96 7.46 22.10
N LEU A 24 -10.42 6.67 21.16
CA LEU A 24 -9.44 7.16 20.20
C LEU A 24 -9.99 8.32 19.37
N GLU A 25 -11.23 8.18 18.86
CA GLU A 25 -11.92 9.23 18.12
C GLU A 25 -12.04 10.52 18.93
N ALA A 26 -12.52 10.45 20.18
CA ALA A 26 -12.67 11.62 21.06
C ALA A 26 -11.34 12.31 21.37
N ARG A 27 -10.28 11.52 21.61
CA ARG A 27 -8.92 12.05 21.85
C ARG A 27 -8.36 12.76 20.62
N VAL A 28 -8.54 12.19 19.43
CA VAL A 28 -8.11 12.80 18.16
C VAL A 28 -8.92 14.05 17.85
N HIS A 29 -10.24 14.02 18.06
CA HIS A 29 -11.11 15.19 17.89
C HIS A 29 -10.74 16.34 18.83
N THR A 30 -10.41 16.04 20.08
CA THR A 30 -9.90 17.02 21.04
C THR A 30 -8.61 17.65 20.52
N ALA A 31 -7.65 16.85 20.05
CA ALA A 31 -6.39 17.35 19.49
C ALA A 31 -6.59 18.23 18.24
N LEU A 32 -7.53 17.86 17.36
CA LEU A 32 -7.91 18.67 16.19
C LEU A 32 -8.52 20.02 16.60
N THR A 33 -9.45 20.00 17.54
CA THR A 33 -10.14 21.20 18.04
C THR A 33 -9.16 22.15 18.73
N THR A 34 -8.26 21.64 19.57
CA THR A 34 -7.20 22.44 20.22
C THR A 34 -6.29 23.11 19.19
N ALA A 35 -6.04 22.45 18.06
CA ALA A 35 -5.23 23.00 16.97
C ALA A 35 -6.05 23.87 15.97
N GLY A 36 -7.35 24.10 16.22
CA GLY A 36 -8.20 24.95 15.38
C GLY A 36 -8.64 24.31 14.06
N HIS A 37 -8.73 22.98 14.00
CA HIS A 37 -9.10 22.24 12.79
C HIS A 37 -10.48 21.59 12.92
N SER A 38 -11.23 21.56 11.83
CA SER A 38 -12.59 21.03 11.74
C SER A 38 -12.68 19.63 11.12
N THR A 39 -11.55 18.98 10.84
CA THR A 39 -11.54 17.63 10.27
C THR A 39 -12.26 16.65 11.18
N VAL A 40 -13.05 15.75 10.60
CA VAL A 40 -13.70 14.69 11.36
C VAL A 40 -13.17 13.34 10.86
N LEU A 41 -12.39 12.71 11.73
CA LEU A 41 -12.03 11.29 11.64
C LEU A 41 -13.01 10.51 12.52
N GLU A 42 -13.37 9.30 12.10
CA GLU A 42 -14.32 8.45 12.82
C GLU A 42 -13.79 7.02 12.97
N ALA A 43 -14.18 6.39 14.07
CA ALA A 43 -13.89 5.00 14.37
C ALA A 43 -14.58 4.04 13.39
N HIS A 44 -14.03 2.84 13.20
CA HIS A 44 -14.65 1.79 12.39
C HIS A 44 -14.45 0.40 13.02
N PRO A 45 -15.52 -0.40 13.24
CA PRO A 45 -15.41 -1.71 13.91
C PRO A 45 -14.39 -2.66 13.28
N ALA A 46 -14.35 -2.75 11.94
CA ALA A 46 -13.36 -3.58 11.24
C ALA A 46 -11.90 -3.21 11.51
N LEU A 47 -11.62 -1.94 11.82
CA LEU A 47 -10.28 -1.48 12.18
C LEU A 47 -9.96 -1.78 13.64
N ASP A 48 -10.96 -1.78 14.53
CA ASP A 48 -10.79 -2.13 15.96
C ASP A 48 -10.59 -3.63 16.16
N ALA A 49 -11.15 -4.45 15.27
CA ALA A 49 -11.05 -5.91 15.30
C ALA A 49 -9.64 -6.47 15.01
N GLY A 50 -8.63 -5.62 14.77
CA GLY A 50 -7.28 -6.04 14.38
C GLY A 50 -7.25 -6.76 13.03
N LEU A 51 -6.09 -7.35 12.71
CA LEU A 51 -5.95 -8.24 11.56
C LEU A 51 -4.88 -9.33 11.80
N GLU A 52 -5.02 -10.46 11.10
CA GLU A 52 -4.00 -11.49 11.01
C GLU A 52 -3.02 -11.16 9.87
N THR A 53 -1.73 -11.25 10.14
CA THR A 53 -0.64 -10.92 9.20
C THR A 53 0.63 -11.67 9.57
N SER A 54 1.69 -11.60 8.77
CA SER A 54 3.05 -11.91 9.22
C SER A 54 3.97 -10.69 9.18
N ILE A 55 5.15 -10.81 9.79
CA ILE A 55 6.22 -9.80 9.64
C ILE A 55 6.60 -9.68 8.17
N LEU A 56 6.64 -10.81 7.45
CA LEU A 56 7.03 -10.84 6.06
C LEU A 56 6.04 -10.11 5.14
N ASP A 57 4.75 -10.15 5.46
CA ASP A 57 3.71 -9.38 4.74
C ASP A 57 3.94 -7.87 4.90
N ALA A 58 4.32 -7.43 6.10
CA ALA A 58 4.64 -6.02 6.35
C ALA A 58 5.95 -5.60 5.66
N LEU A 59 6.96 -6.48 5.65
CA LEU A 59 8.23 -6.24 4.98
C LEU A 59 8.10 -6.19 3.46
N LEU A 60 7.27 -7.05 2.86
CA LEU A 60 6.92 -7.00 1.44
C LEU A 60 6.27 -5.66 1.09
N ASN A 61 5.24 -5.26 1.85
CA ASN A 61 4.56 -3.98 1.60
C ASN A 61 5.47 -2.77 1.82
N LEU A 62 6.38 -2.82 2.81
CA LEU A 62 7.40 -1.80 3.01
C LEU A 62 8.34 -1.70 1.79
N ALA A 63 8.85 -2.83 1.30
CA ALA A 63 9.74 -2.88 0.15
C ALA A 63 9.08 -2.35 -1.13
N LYS A 64 7.77 -2.59 -1.30
CA LYS A 64 6.97 -2.04 -2.40
C LYS A 64 6.79 -0.52 -2.26
N ALA A 65 6.37 -0.05 -1.09
CA ALA A 65 5.93 1.32 -0.88
C ALA A 65 7.07 2.33 -0.74
N THR A 66 8.25 1.91 -0.24
CA THR A 66 9.38 2.82 0.04
C THR A 66 10.51 2.76 -0.99
N LYS A 67 10.24 2.16 -2.15
CA LYS A 67 11.24 2.06 -3.22
C LYS A 67 11.69 3.46 -3.65
N PRO A 68 13.01 3.76 -3.66
CA PRO A 68 13.49 5.08 -4.05
C PRO A 68 13.11 5.43 -5.49
N ASN A 69 12.62 6.65 -5.67
CA ASN A 69 12.30 7.21 -7.00
C ASN A 69 13.54 7.43 -7.88
N HIS A 70 14.74 7.49 -7.29
CA HIS A 70 16.00 7.68 -8.00
C HIS A 70 16.87 6.44 -7.85
N GLN A 71 16.95 5.67 -8.92
CA GLN A 71 17.72 4.43 -8.96
C GLN A 71 19.05 4.67 -9.67
N GLN A 72 20.11 4.77 -8.86
CA GLN A 72 21.50 4.63 -9.28
C GLN A 72 22.03 3.33 -8.66
N ASP A 73 23.01 2.68 -9.28
CA ASP A 73 23.43 1.30 -8.98
C ASP A 73 23.61 0.97 -7.49
N PHE A 74 24.16 1.91 -6.72
CA PHE A 74 24.29 1.74 -5.27
C PHE A 74 22.98 1.97 -4.48
N LEU A 75 22.16 2.95 -4.87
CA LEU A 75 20.89 3.26 -4.20
C LEU A 75 19.86 2.15 -4.35
N ASP A 76 20.02 1.29 -5.34
CA ASP A 76 19.16 0.12 -5.51
C ASP A 76 19.30 -0.90 -4.41
N GLN A 77 20.45 -0.93 -3.73
CA GLN A 77 20.61 -1.77 -2.55
C GLN A 77 19.72 -1.31 -1.38
N TYR A 78 19.20 -0.08 -1.43
CA TYR A 78 18.29 0.46 -0.42
C TYR A 78 16.99 -0.35 -0.31
N ARG A 79 16.51 -0.97 -1.40
CA ARG A 79 15.29 -1.83 -1.34
C ARG A 79 15.48 -3.05 -0.44
N TYR A 80 16.71 -3.54 -0.30
CA TYR A 80 17.05 -4.64 0.60
C TYR A 80 17.38 -4.15 2.02
N TRP A 81 17.70 -2.85 2.18
CA TRP A 81 18.07 -2.27 3.47
C TRP A 81 16.93 -2.34 4.48
N ALA A 82 15.69 -2.04 4.06
CA ALA A 82 14.51 -2.17 4.90
C ALA A 82 14.32 -3.61 5.42
N LEU A 83 14.57 -4.60 4.56
CA LEU A 83 14.45 -6.03 4.90
C LEU A 83 15.53 -6.42 5.92
N PHE A 84 16.80 -6.11 5.61
CA PHE A 84 17.93 -6.39 6.49
C PHE A 84 17.73 -5.77 7.89
N ARG A 85 17.31 -4.50 7.93
CA ARG A 85 17.24 -3.74 9.17
C ARG A 85 16.15 -4.23 10.11
N TYR A 86 15.09 -4.83 9.57
CA TYR A 86 13.86 -5.09 10.32
C TYR A 86 13.50 -6.57 10.51
N LEU A 87 14.10 -7.48 9.73
CA LEU A 87 13.83 -8.92 9.82
C LEU A 87 14.02 -9.48 11.24
N GLY A 88 14.99 -8.98 12.01
CA GLY A 88 15.22 -9.36 13.41
C GLY A 88 14.67 -8.39 14.46
N ALA A 89 13.97 -7.31 14.06
CA ALA A 89 13.47 -6.30 14.99
C ALA A 89 12.17 -6.74 15.70
N LEU A 90 11.46 -7.67 15.09
CA LEU A 90 10.15 -8.15 15.53
C LEU A 90 10.21 -9.63 15.91
N THR A 91 9.22 -10.08 16.68
CA THR A 91 9.01 -11.48 17.07
C THR A 91 7.53 -11.77 17.07
N ALA A 92 7.18 -13.05 16.90
CA ALA A 92 5.82 -13.51 16.68
C ALA A 92 5.33 -14.41 17.83
N GLU A 93 4.76 -13.84 18.92
CA GLU A 93 4.15 -14.62 20.02
C GLU A 93 3.10 -13.84 20.83
N PRO A 94 1.89 -14.40 21.08
CA PRO A 94 0.81 -14.59 20.10
C PRO A 94 0.37 -13.31 19.36
N ALA A 95 0.89 -12.16 19.79
CA ALA A 95 0.73 -10.88 19.13
C ALA A 95 2.10 -10.42 18.60
N LEU A 96 2.06 -9.53 17.62
CA LEU A 96 3.29 -8.95 17.10
C LEU A 96 3.98 -8.07 18.17
N ARG A 97 5.26 -8.37 18.43
CA ARG A 97 6.06 -7.67 19.43
C ARG A 97 7.44 -7.36 18.88
N LEU A 98 8.17 -6.51 19.60
CA LEU A 98 9.59 -6.36 19.36
C LEU A 98 10.36 -7.57 19.89
N SER A 99 11.38 -7.97 19.13
CA SER A 99 12.37 -8.90 19.65
C SER A 99 13.21 -8.28 20.77
N THR A 100 13.99 -9.10 21.47
CA THR A 100 15.00 -8.61 22.42
C THR A 100 15.99 -7.63 21.77
N ALA A 101 16.33 -7.81 20.50
CA ALA A 101 17.17 -6.86 19.76
C ALA A 101 16.38 -5.56 19.45
N GLY A 102 15.14 -5.68 18.99
CA GLY A 102 14.26 -4.54 18.69
C GLY A 102 14.02 -3.63 19.89
N ARG A 103 13.87 -4.20 21.10
CA ARG A 103 13.75 -3.45 22.38
C ARG A 103 14.98 -2.62 22.73
N ARG A 104 16.16 -2.96 22.20
CA ARG A 104 17.41 -2.23 22.44
C ARG A 104 17.57 -1.02 21.52
N ILE A 105 16.77 -0.93 20.46
CA ILE A 105 16.76 0.23 19.57
C ILE A 105 16.09 1.40 20.29
N ARG A 106 16.86 2.46 20.58
CA ARG A 106 16.42 3.61 21.38
C ARG A 106 16.54 4.93 20.61
N GLY A 107 15.94 5.98 21.17
CA GLY A 107 16.11 7.35 20.69
C GLY A 107 15.67 7.56 19.24
N ASN A 108 16.49 8.24 18.44
CA ASN A 108 16.17 8.56 17.05
C ASN A 108 16.02 7.31 16.17
N GLN A 109 16.83 6.28 16.39
CA GLN A 109 16.72 5.02 15.62
C GLN A 109 15.36 4.36 15.82
N ARG A 110 14.79 4.48 17.02
CA ARG A 110 13.47 3.95 17.34
C ARG A 110 12.35 4.69 16.61
N ARG A 111 12.47 6.01 16.50
CA ARG A 111 11.53 6.84 15.72
C ARG A 111 11.55 6.42 14.25
N VAL A 112 12.74 6.33 13.67
CA VAL A 112 12.91 5.92 12.27
C VAL A 112 12.38 4.50 12.02
N LEU A 113 12.67 3.56 12.94
CA LEU A 113 12.11 2.20 12.91
C LEU A 113 10.58 2.22 12.85
N SER A 114 9.92 3.00 13.71
CA SER A 114 8.46 3.06 13.72
C SER A 114 7.89 3.73 12.46
N GLU A 115 8.55 4.77 11.94
CA GLU A 115 8.12 5.47 10.72
C GLU A 115 8.21 4.56 9.50
N GLU A 116 9.34 3.88 9.29
CA GLU A 116 9.52 3.00 8.14
C GLU A 116 8.60 1.77 8.22
N LEU A 117 8.64 0.99 9.31
CA LEU A 117 7.75 -0.18 9.46
C LEU A 117 6.26 0.23 9.46
N GLY A 118 5.96 1.44 9.93
CA GLY A 118 4.60 1.98 9.90
C GLY A 118 4.01 2.03 8.51
N VAL A 119 4.83 2.23 7.47
CA VAL A 119 4.37 2.18 6.07
C VAL A 119 3.85 0.78 5.71
N GLY A 120 4.65 -0.26 5.96
CA GLY A 120 4.27 -1.64 5.65
C GLY A 120 3.00 -2.08 6.36
N PHE A 121 2.87 -1.76 7.65
CA PHE A 121 1.67 -2.08 8.42
C PHE A 121 0.46 -1.23 8.03
N SER A 122 0.63 0.06 7.71
CA SER A 122 -0.47 0.92 7.28
C SER A 122 -1.11 0.44 6.00
N VAL A 123 -0.31 -0.08 5.05
CA VAL A 123 -0.81 -0.72 3.84
C VAL A 123 -1.66 -1.93 4.19
N LEU A 124 -1.17 -2.85 5.03
CA LEU A 124 -1.93 -4.05 5.44
C LEU A 124 -3.25 -3.70 6.14
N VAL A 125 -3.25 -2.71 7.03
CA VAL A 125 -4.46 -2.23 7.71
C VAL A 125 -5.47 -1.68 6.71
N ALA A 126 -5.00 -0.97 5.68
CA ALA A 126 -5.86 -0.41 4.66
C ALA A 126 -6.42 -1.49 3.71
N GLU A 127 -5.63 -2.48 3.32
CA GLU A 127 -6.09 -3.66 2.57
C GLU A 127 -7.20 -4.38 3.34
N HIS A 128 -6.95 -4.69 4.62
CA HIS A 128 -7.92 -5.33 5.51
C HIS A 128 -9.24 -4.56 5.59
N TRP A 129 -9.17 -3.24 5.80
CA TRP A 129 -10.35 -2.40 5.88
C TRP A 129 -11.14 -2.40 4.57
N ILE A 130 -10.46 -2.29 3.42
CA ILE A 130 -11.14 -2.27 2.12
C ILE A 130 -11.77 -3.64 1.81
N ASN A 131 -11.10 -4.75 2.13
CA ASN A 131 -11.67 -6.08 1.99
C ASN A 131 -12.93 -6.27 2.83
N HIS A 132 -12.93 -5.74 4.05
CA HIS A 132 -14.13 -5.72 4.88
C HIS A 132 -15.27 -4.90 4.23
N LEU A 133 -14.97 -3.72 3.67
CA LEU A 133 -15.96 -2.89 2.96
C LEU A 133 -16.50 -3.54 1.68
N LEU A 134 -15.73 -4.43 1.05
CA LEU A 134 -16.11 -5.14 -0.17
C LEU A 134 -16.82 -6.46 0.10
N GLY A 135 -16.63 -7.02 1.30
CA GLY A 135 -17.10 -8.36 1.67
C GLY A 135 -16.33 -9.47 0.95
N THR A 136 -15.20 -9.17 0.33
CA THR A 136 -14.38 -10.11 -0.45
C THR A 136 -12.93 -9.63 -0.53
N ALA A 137 -12.01 -10.55 -0.81
CA ALA A 137 -10.60 -10.24 -1.03
C ALA A 137 -10.44 -9.52 -2.38
N ALA A 138 -9.97 -8.27 -2.33
CA ALA A 138 -9.73 -7.44 -3.49
C ALA A 138 -8.25 -7.30 -3.82
N ARG A 139 -7.98 -6.93 -5.07
CA ARG A 139 -6.64 -6.52 -5.49
C ARG A 139 -6.41 -5.11 -5.02
N HIS A 140 -5.23 -4.85 -4.45
CA HIS A 140 -4.87 -3.55 -3.93
C HIS A 140 -3.58 -3.06 -4.58
N HIS A 141 -3.65 -1.86 -5.12
CA HIS A 141 -2.50 -1.13 -5.63
C HIS A 141 -2.21 0.02 -4.68
N VAL A 142 -0.97 0.11 -4.20
CA VAL A 142 -0.50 1.25 -3.41
C VAL A 142 0.47 2.05 -4.25
N VAL A 143 0.16 3.33 -4.40
CA VAL A 143 0.93 4.25 -5.24
C VAL A 143 1.24 5.48 -4.42
N ASP A 144 2.50 5.92 -4.44
CA ASP A 144 2.89 7.22 -3.91
C ASP A 144 2.02 8.32 -4.55
N ILE A 145 1.43 9.17 -3.72
CA ILE A 145 0.57 10.27 -4.16
C ILE A 145 1.22 11.13 -5.25
N ASP A 146 2.55 11.33 -5.19
CA ASP A 146 3.33 12.14 -6.12
C ASP A 146 3.47 11.50 -7.50
N VAL A 147 3.33 10.18 -7.55
CA VAL A 147 3.34 9.41 -8.80
C VAL A 147 1.93 9.33 -9.36
N ALA A 148 0.94 9.00 -8.53
CA ALA A 148 -0.45 8.86 -8.93
C ALA A 148 -1.00 10.16 -9.55
N ILE A 149 -0.64 11.29 -8.97
CA ILE A 149 -1.13 12.59 -9.40
C ILE A 149 -0.26 13.19 -10.53
N GLY A 150 1.04 12.87 -10.63
CA GLY A 150 1.92 13.40 -11.67
C GLY A 150 2.24 14.91 -11.57
N LYS A 151 3.39 15.34 -12.09
CA LYS A 151 3.83 16.75 -12.09
C LYS A 151 3.03 17.62 -13.06
N ARG A 152 2.66 17.06 -14.22
CA ARG A 152 1.90 17.78 -15.26
C ARG A 152 0.42 17.94 -14.90
N THR A 153 -0.18 16.96 -14.24
CA THR A 153 -1.54 17.07 -13.71
C THR A 153 -1.57 18.11 -12.59
N LEU A 154 -0.59 18.14 -11.68
CA LEU A 154 -0.43 19.24 -10.70
C LEU A 154 -0.29 20.63 -11.36
N GLN A 155 0.41 20.75 -12.49
CA GLN A 155 0.53 22.02 -13.22
C GLN A 155 -0.78 22.44 -13.95
N LYS A 156 -1.49 21.51 -14.59
CA LYS A 156 -2.83 21.77 -15.15
C LYS A 156 -3.86 22.06 -14.05
N TRP A 157 -3.69 21.46 -12.87
CA TRP A 157 -4.46 21.71 -11.65
C TRP A 157 -4.16 23.06 -10.96
N GLY A 158 -3.03 23.69 -11.30
CA GLY A 158 -2.71 25.05 -10.87
C GLY A 158 -3.29 26.15 -11.76
N ALA A 159 -3.67 25.83 -13.01
CA ALA A 159 -4.26 26.78 -13.96
C ALA A 159 -5.81 26.74 -13.97
N ASN A 160 -6.41 25.59 -13.68
CA ASN A 160 -7.85 25.42 -13.50
C ASN A 160 -8.15 24.78 -12.13
N LYS A 161 -8.97 25.47 -11.32
CA LYS A 161 -9.27 25.27 -9.88
C LYS A 161 -9.85 23.89 -9.44
N ARG A 162 -9.51 22.75 -10.06
CA ARG A 162 -10.22 21.47 -9.84
C ARG A 162 -9.49 20.41 -9.02
N VAL A 163 -8.22 20.60 -8.69
CA VAL A 163 -7.60 19.91 -7.53
C VAL A 163 -6.81 20.93 -6.74
N SER A 164 -7.38 21.36 -5.62
CA SER A 164 -6.75 22.34 -4.75
C SER A 164 -5.85 21.61 -3.75
N GLN A 165 -4.53 21.71 -3.90
CA GLN A 165 -3.62 21.43 -2.78
C GLN A 165 -3.81 22.56 -1.75
N SER A 166 -4.74 22.37 -0.82
CA SER A 166 -4.98 23.35 0.24
C SER A 166 -3.81 23.33 1.23
N GLY A 167 -2.81 24.21 1.02
CA GLY A 167 -1.78 24.52 2.02
C GLY A 167 -0.62 23.52 2.14
N GLY A 168 -0.23 22.85 1.05
CA GLY A 168 0.97 22.00 1.02
C GLY A 168 0.81 20.60 1.64
N LYS A 169 -0.36 20.28 2.19
CA LYS A 169 -0.65 18.99 2.84
C LYS A 169 -1.26 18.01 1.83
N ARG A 170 -0.84 16.75 1.89
CA ARG A 170 -1.36 15.65 1.08
C ARG A 170 -1.19 14.33 1.81
N ALA A 171 -2.03 13.37 1.45
CA ALA A 171 -1.91 11.98 1.84
C ALA A 171 -0.56 11.39 1.35
N ASP A 172 0.02 10.43 2.05
CA ASP A 172 1.24 9.74 1.59
C ASP A 172 0.97 8.87 0.35
N TYR A 173 -0.16 8.16 0.32
CA TYR A 173 -0.46 7.18 -0.72
C TYR A 173 -1.89 7.28 -1.26
N VAL A 174 -2.04 6.87 -2.52
CA VAL A 174 -3.32 6.48 -3.12
C VAL A 174 -3.40 4.96 -3.13
N MET A 175 -4.52 4.43 -2.66
CA MET A 175 -4.86 3.03 -2.84
C MET A 175 -5.97 2.89 -3.87
N ILE A 176 -5.76 1.96 -4.81
CA ILE A 176 -6.76 1.56 -5.79
C ILE A 176 -7.11 0.12 -5.50
N SER A 177 -8.38 -0.13 -5.26
CA SER A 177 -8.87 -1.47 -4.98
C SER A 177 -9.86 -1.90 -6.04
N GLN A 178 -9.70 -3.12 -6.53
CA GLN A 178 -10.51 -3.65 -7.61
C GLN A 178 -11.31 -4.84 -7.11
N ASP A 179 -12.64 -4.78 -7.27
CA ASP A 179 -13.53 -5.85 -6.85
C ASP A 179 -13.26 -7.10 -7.72
N PRO A 180 -13.05 -8.30 -7.14
CA PRO A 180 -12.88 -9.51 -7.93
C PRO A 180 -14.14 -9.89 -8.73
N ARG A 181 -15.32 -9.39 -8.34
CA ARG A 181 -16.59 -9.64 -9.04
C ARG A 181 -16.80 -8.72 -10.24
N ASP A 182 -16.12 -7.58 -10.25
CA ASP A 182 -16.20 -6.59 -11.32
C ASP A 182 -14.83 -5.93 -11.48
N LEU A 183 -14.05 -6.47 -12.42
CA LEU A 183 -12.70 -5.99 -12.67
C LEU A 183 -12.69 -4.58 -13.28
N GLN A 184 -13.80 -4.04 -13.77
CA GLN A 184 -13.81 -2.67 -14.28
C GLN A 184 -14.04 -1.66 -13.16
N ARG A 185 -14.64 -2.09 -12.05
CA ARG A 185 -15.00 -1.26 -10.89
C ARG A 185 -13.82 -1.10 -9.93
N LEU A 186 -13.31 0.11 -9.88
CA LEU A 186 -12.23 0.53 -9.00
C LEU A 186 -12.74 1.41 -7.88
N ARG A 187 -12.13 1.27 -6.71
CA ARG A 187 -12.33 2.13 -5.56
C ARG A 187 -11.04 2.86 -5.24
N ILE A 188 -11.11 4.19 -5.19
CA ILE A 188 -9.99 5.02 -4.76
C ILE A 188 -10.13 5.35 -3.28
N LEU A 189 -9.01 5.19 -2.57
CA LEU A 189 -8.82 5.58 -1.18
C LEU A 189 -7.51 6.35 -1.03
N MET A 190 -7.49 7.32 -0.13
CA MET A 190 -6.28 7.97 0.35
C MET A 190 -5.78 7.28 1.62
N LEU A 191 -4.49 7.02 1.72
CA LEU A 191 -3.86 6.44 2.90
C LEU A 191 -2.78 7.39 3.42
N GLU A 192 -2.90 7.74 4.69
CA GLU A 192 -1.88 8.47 5.42
C GLU A 192 -1.26 7.54 6.46
N SER A 193 0.06 7.39 6.40
CA SER A 193 0.81 6.41 7.17
C SER A 193 1.73 7.10 8.17
N LYS A 194 1.55 6.81 9.46
CA LYS A 194 2.38 7.33 10.53
C LYS A 194 2.98 6.21 11.37
N GLY A 195 4.13 6.52 11.97
CA GLY A 195 4.81 5.65 12.91
C GLY A 195 5.21 6.42 14.17
N THR A 196 5.05 5.79 15.32
CA THR A 196 5.47 6.39 16.60
C THR A 196 5.88 5.32 17.62
N ARG A 197 6.65 5.76 18.62
CA ARG A 197 7.04 4.94 19.78
C ARG A 197 6.11 5.11 20.99
N SER A 198 5.05 5.91 20.88
CA SER A 198 4.19 6.26 22.02
C SER A 198 2.76 6.51 21.56
N ASP A 199 1.81 5.95 22.31
CA ASP A 199 0.38 6.14 22.08
C ASP A 199 -0.04 7.61 22.18
N SER A 200 0.50 8.37 23.15
CA SER A 200 0.17 9.80 23.28
C SER A 200 0.54 10.61 22.02
N HIS A 201 1.61 10.21 21.32
CA HIS A 201 2.03 10.84 20.08
C HIS A 201 1.21 10.39 18.87
N SER A 202 0.64 9.17 18.89
CA SER A 202 -0.20 8.65 17.80
C SER A 202 -1.43 9.54 17.60
N VAL A 203 -2.06 9.99 18.69
CA VAL A 203 -3.25 10.87 18.65
C VAL A 203 -2.97 12.16 17.86
N ARG A 204 -1.83 12.81 18.13
CA ARG A 204 -1.43 14.04 17.40
C ARG A 204 -1.09 13.76 15.94
N GLN A 205 -0.46 12.61 15.67
CA GLN A 205 -0.16 12.18 14.31
C GLN A 205 -1.44 11.91 13.52
N LEU A 206 -2.44 11.23 14.11
CA LEU A 206 -3.73 10.98 13.47
C LEU A 206 -4.50 12.28 13.21
N ALA A 207 -4.47 13.25 14.14
CA ALA A 207 -5.04 14.57 13.90
C ALA A 207 -4.38 15.27 12.70
N THR A 208 -3.05 15.21 12.59
CA THR A 208 -2.31 15.78 11.45
C THR A 208 -2.64 15.03 10.16
N ALA A 209 -2.73 13.71 10.24
CA ALA A 209 -3.07 12.83 9.13
C ALA A 209 -4.45 13.13 8.55
N GLY A 210 -5.45 13.37 9.40
CA GLY A 210 -6.78 13.78 8.95
C GLY A 210 -6.75 15.04 8.06
N GLN A 211 -5.89 16.01 8.39
CA GLN A 211 -5.75 17.22 7.58
C GLN A 211 -5.05 16.95 6.24
N GLN A 212 -4.09 16.04 6.23
CA GLN A 212 -3.39 15.60 5.03
C GLN A 212 -4.32 14.88 4.06
N LEU A 213 -5.21 14.03 4.58
CA LEU A 213 -6.24 13.35 3.78
C LEU A 213 -7.22 14.32 3.12
N LEU A 214 -7.60 15.40 3.81
CA LEU A 214 -8.42 16.48 3.22
C LEU A 214 -7.68 17.31 2.16
N GLY A 215 -6.35 17.19 2.07
CA GLY A 215 -5.53 17.96 1.13
C GLY A 215 -5.66 17.51 -0.32
N VAL A 216 -6.38 16.41 -0.58
CA VAL A 216 -6.53 15.81 -1.92
C VAL A 216 -8.01 15.75 -2.30
N GLU A 217 -8.33 16.30 -3.48
CA GLU A 217 -9.65 16.25 -4.11
C GLU A 217 -9.52 15.64 -5.50
N LEU A 218 -10.47 14.79 -5.90
CA LEU A 218 -10.61 14.20 -7.24
C LEU A 218 -12.01 14.54 -7.75
N ASP A 219 -12.12 15.24 -8.89
CA ASP A 219 -13.39 15.74 -9.42
C ASP A 219 -14.26 16.48 -8.37
N GLU A 220 -13.63 17.40 -7.63
CA GLU A 220 -14.27 18.19 -6.56
C GLU A 220 -14.81 17.34 -5.38
N ARG A 221 -14.43 16.05 -5.31
CA ARG A 221 -14.77 15.12 -4.23
C ARG A 221 -13.53 14.76 -3.44
N ILE A 222 -13.63 14.73 -2.12
CA ILE A 222 -12.58 14.18 -1.27
C ILE A 222 -12.77 12.66 -1.27
N PRO A 223 -11.80 11.86 -1.75
CA PRO A 223 -11.90 10.42 -1.67
C PRO A 223 -11.94 9.97 -0.22
N ARG A 224 -12.37 8.73 0.02
CA ARG A 224 -12.26 8.16 1.37
C ARG A 224 -10.81 8.19 1.81
N GLY A 225 -10.59 8.44 3.09
CA GLY A 225 -9.25 8.49 3.67
C GLY A 225 -9.13 7.52 4.83
N LEU A 226 -7.97 6.89 4.98
CA LEU A 226 -7.58 6.17 6.19
C LEU A 226 -6.34 6.84 6.79
N ALA A 227 -6.43 7.21 8.06
CA ALA A 227 -5.28 7.62 8.84
C ALA A 227 -4.85 6.45 9.72
N VAL A 228 -3.62 5.97 9.56
CA VAL A 228 -3.06 4.88 10.37
C VAL A 228 -1.81 5.38 11.09
N SER A 229 -1.69 5.03 12.36
CA SER A 229 -0.49 5.24 13.16
C SER A 229 -0.07 3.92 13.79
N THR A 230 1.03 3.34 13.29
CA THR A 230 1.66 2.17 13.90
C THR A 230 2.40 2.61 15.16
N VAL A 231 2.04 2.00 16.28
CA VAL A 231 2.57 2.35 17.60
C VAL A 231 3.46 1.24 18.10
N MET A 232 4.70 1.59 18.42
CA MET A 232 5.70 0.69 19.00
C MET A 232 6.04 1.11 20.44
N ASP A 233 5.09 0.91 21.35
CA ASP A 233 5.18 1.34 22.75
C ASP A 233 5.72 0.22 23.65
N GLY A 234 6.83 0.48 24.33
CA GLY A 234 7.54 -0.54 25.10
C GLY A 234 7.98 -1.71 24.20
N GLU A 235 7.36 -2.87 24.38
CA GLU A 235 7.57 -4.07 23.56
C GLU A 235 6.44 -4.39 22.59
N TYR A 236 5.32 -3.68 22.71
CA TYR A 236 4.10 -3.94 21.96
C TYR A 236 4.14 -3.23 20.62
N LEU A 237 3.57 -3.88 19.61
CA LEU A 237 3.33 -3.30 18.31
C LEU A 237 1.84 -3.48 17.98
N TYR A 238 1.17 -2.37 17.75
CA TYR A 238 -0.25 -2.29 17.39
C TYR A 238 -0.48 -1.10 16.46
N TYR A 239 -1.70 -0.90 15.98
CA TYR A 239 -2.06 0.31 15.25
C TYR A 239 -3.24 1.04 15.87
N ASN A 240 -3.22 2.36 15.76
CA ASN A 240 -4.38 3.22 15.91
C ASN A 240 -4.82 3.64 14.50
N ALA A 241 -6.10 3.49 14.16
CA ALA A 241 -6.61 3.87 12.85
C ALA A 241 -7.98 4.54 12.93
N LEU A 242 -8.20 5.55 12.11
CA LEU A 242 -9.50 6.21 11.94
C LEU A 242 -9.73 6.51 10.47
N LYS A 243 -10.98 6.37 10.01
CA LYS A 243 -11.37 6.73 8.65
C LYS A 243 -11.80 8.19 8.58
N LEU A 244 -11.68 8.80 7.42
CA LEU A 244 -12.18 10.14 7.16
C LEU A 244 -13.71 10.12 7.03
N LYS A 245 -14.40 11.00 7.78
CA LYS A 245 -15.86 11.13 7.72
C LYS A 245 -16.29 11.84 6.42
N ARG A 246 -17.35 11.32 5.79
CA ARG A 246 -17.83 11.71 4.45
C ARG A 246 -18.22 13.19 4.29
N ASP A 247 -18.61 13.87 5.38
CA ASP A 247 -19.18 15.24 5.35
C ASP A 247 -18.23 16.35 5.82
N ALA A 248 -16.91 16.12 5.87
CA ALA A 248 -15.95 17.07 6.45
C ALA A 248 -15.88 18.46 5.76
N ARG A 249 -16.58 18.71 4.63
CA ARG A 249 -16.57 20.03 3.97
C ARG A 249 -17.92 20.67 3.63
N ASN A 250 -19.07 19.98 3.51
CA ASN A 250 -20.32 20.69 3.16
C ASN A 250 -21.65 19.88 3.26
N PRO A 251 -22.43 19.98 4.36
CA PRO A 251 -23.75 19.33 4.43
C PRO A 251 -24.81 19.93 3.47
N SER A 252 -24.61 21.14 2.94
CA SER A 252 -25.63 21.85 2.12
C SER A 252 -25.57 21.59 0.60
N ARG A 253 -24.49 20.99 0.08
CA ARG A 253 -24.36 20.67 -1.36
C ARG A 253 -24.91 19.28 -1.74
N ASN A 254 -25.10 18.39 -0.77
CA ASN A 254 -25.54 17.01 -1.02
C ASN A 254 -27.07 16.84 -1.20
N ALA A 255 -27.86 17.90 -1.02
CA ALA A 255 -29.33 17.81 -1.12
C ALA A 255 -29.90 17.85 -2.55
N ALA A 256 -29.09 18.10 -3.59
CA ALA A 256 -29.61 18.39 -4.93
C ALA A 256 -29.49 17.25 -5.97
N ARG A 257 -28.86 16.11 -5.68
CA ARG A 257 -28.77 14.99 -6.63
C ARG A 257 -28.80 13.63 -5.93
N SER A 258 -30.00 13.12 -5.72
CA SER A 258 -30.26 11.68 -5.58
C SER A 258 -31.78 11.45 -5.62
N THR A 259 -32.32 11.25 -6.81
CA THR A 259 -33.61 10.57 -7.00
C THR A 259 -33.36 9.53 -8.08
N LEU A 260 -33.11 8.29 -7.65
CA LEU A 260 -33.21 7.12 -8.49
C LEU A 260 -33.58 5.95 -7.59
N THR A 261 -34.85 5.59 -7.67
CA THR A 261 -35.47 4.45 -7.03
C THR A 261 -34.95 3.17 -7.68
N TYR A 262 -34.30 2.32 -6.90
CA TYR A 262 -34.04 0.93 -7.25
C TYR A 262 -33.97 0.12 -5.94
N THR A 263 -34.43 -1.12 -5.98
CA THR A 263 -34.42 -2.02 -4.81
C THR A 263 -33.73 -3.31 -5.22
N PRO A 264 -32.48 -3.56 -4.77
CA PRO A 264 -31.84 -4.88 -4.85
C PRO A 264 -31.78 -5.56 -3.46
N PRO A 265 -31.58 -6.89 -3.44
CA PRO A 265 -31.73 -7.70 -2.24
C PRO A 265 -30.49 -7.63 -1.34
N GLU A 266 -30.74 -7.44 -0.05
CA GLU A 266 -29.90 -7.71 1.14
C GLU A 266 -28.40 -7.99 0.92
N ALA A 267 -27.58 -6.92 0.96
CA ALA A 267 -26.32 -6.77 1.73
C ALA A 267 -25.41 -5.70 1.10
N LEU A 268 -25.59 -4.45 1.52
CA LEU A 268 -24.63 -3.33 1.64
C LEU A 268 -25.46 -2.04 1.74
N HIS A 269 -25.30 -1.25 2.79
CA HIS A 269 -25.92 0.07 2.86
C HIS A 269 -25.30 0.95 1.75
N GLU A 270 -26.12 1.35 0.76
CA GLU A 270 -25.73 2.15 -0.42
C GLU A 270 -25.13 3.54 -0.10
N GLY A 271 -24.95 3.88 1.18
CA GLY A 271 -24.23 5.08 1.64
C GLY A 271 -22.73 4.90 1.87
N GLU A 272 -22.16 3.70 1.72
CA GLU A 272 -20.78 3.40 2.13
C GLU A 272 -19.76 3.08 1.01
N ALA A 273 -20.13 3.20 -0.28
CA ALA A 273 -19.15 3.08 -1.36
C ALA A 273 -18.25 4.32 -1.44
N GLY A 274 -16.96 4.13 -1.74
CA GLY A 274 -15.96 5.20 -1.90
C GLY A 274 -16.15 6.00 -3.20
N LEU A 275 -15.10 6.73 -3.62
CA LEU A 275 -15.04 7.19 -5.00
C LEU A 275 -14.88 5.95 -5.86
N GLU A 276 -15.92 5.66 -6.61
CA GLU A 276 -15.99 4.51 -7.48
C GLU A 276 -15.89 4.94 -8.93
N ILE A 277 -15.05 4.22 -9.66
CA ILE A 277 -14.66 4.57 -11.02
C ILE A 277 -14.72 3.30 -11.82
N THR A 278 -15.33 3.36 -13.00
CA THR A 278 -15.29 2.26 -13.97
C THR A 278 -14.19 2.58 -14.97
N ILE A 279 -13.18 1.71 -15.10
CA ILE A 279 -12.15 1.85 -16.13
C ILE A 279 -12.30 0.73 -17.15
N ASP A 280 -12.29 1.14 -18.41
CA ASP A 280 -12.19 0.23 -19.55
C ASP A 280 -10.74 -0.26 -19.71
N ALA A 281 -10.56 -1.57 -19.88
CA ALA A 281 -9.25 -2.17 -20.13
C ALA A 281 -8.61 -1.63 -21.41
N GLU A 282 -9.40 -1.31 -22.44
CA GLU A 282 -8.89 -0.73 -23.69
C GLU A 282 -8.22 0.65 -23.45
N ARG A 283 -8.74 1.42 -22.48
CA ARG A 283 -8.13 2.70 -22.07
C ARG A 283 -6.79 2.51 -21.36
N LEU A 284 -6.58 1.39 -20.67
CA LEU A 284 -5.31 1.10 -20.01
C LEU A 284 -4.23 0.71 -21.03
N ASP A 285 -4.62 0.07 -22.14
CA ASP A 285 -3.72 -0.34 -23.23
C ASP A 285 -3.26 0.86 -24.09
N ASN A 286 -4.14 1.85 -24.31
CA ASN A 286 -3.84 3.00 -25.15
C ASN A 286 -2.96 4.04 -24.43
N ARG A 287 -1.63 3.93 -24.62
CA ARG A 287 -0.64 4.90 -24.12
C ARG A 287 -0.87 6.35 -24.56
N ALA A 288 -1.46 6.54 -25.74
CA ALA A 288 -1.47 7.81 -26.46
C ALA A 288 -2.80 8.58 -26.38
N ASP A 289 -3.88 7.97 -25.87
CA ASP A 289 -5.24 8.55 -25.99
C ASP A 289 -5.78 9.18 -24.70
N VAL A 290 -4.96 9.33 -23.67
CA VAL A 290 -5.23 10.38 -22.66
C VAL A 290 -4.66 11.70 -23.19
N GLU A 291 -5.01 12.08 -24.42
CA GLU A 291 -5.14 13.49 -24.72
C GLU A 291 -6.21 13.97 -23.77
N LEU A 292 -5.77 14.64 -22.70
CA LEU A 292 -6.56 15.27 -21.65
C LEU A 292 -7.60 16.21 -22.29
N GLY A 293 -8.68 15.61 -22.79
CA GLY A 293 -9.87 16.28 -23.30
C GLY A 293 -10.38 17.13 -22.15
N ALA A 294 -10.46 18.43 -22.39
CA ALA A 294 -10.45 19.43 -21.33
C ALA A 294 -11.72 19.45 -20.45
N GLU A 295 -12.68 18.53 -20.62
CA GLU A 295 -14.03 18.74 -20.06
C GLU A 295 -14.56 17.64 -19.13
N ASP A 296 -14.18 16.36 -19.22
CA ASP A 296 -14.70 15.30 -18.32
C ASP A 296 -13.66 14.21 -17.96
N GLY A 297 -13.54 13.83 -16.67
CA GLY A 297 -12.89 12.58 -16.24
C GLY A 297 -11.59 12.64 -15.39
N VAL A 298 -11.35 13.64 -14.54
CA VAL A 298 -10.07 13.74 -13.79
C VAL A 298 -9.85 12.54 -12.86
N ALA A 299 -10.91 12.03 -12.23
CA ALA A 299 -10.82 10.86 -11.38
C ALA A 299 -10.46 9.61 -12.20
N GLU A 300 -11.05 9.42 -13.38
CA GLU A 300 -10.75 8.32 -14.30
C GLU A 300 -9.29 8.35 -14.74
N ASP A 301 -8.79 9.52 -15.14
CA ASP A 301 -7.39 9.71 -15.55
C ASP A 301 -6.41 9.45 -14.41
N ALA A 302 -6.73 9.95 -13.21
CA ALA A 302 -5.92 9.70 -12.01
C ALA A 302 -5.89 8.20 -11.67
N ALA A 303 -7.03 7.52 -11.77
CA ALA A 303 -7.15 6.09 -11.54
C ALA A 303 -6.34 5.27 -12.56
N ALA A 304 -6.48 5.59 -13.86
CA ALA A 304 -5.75 4.92 -14.93
C ALA A 304 -4.23 5.12 -14.80
N ASN A 305 -3.79 6.36 -14.53
CA ASN A 305 -2.37 6.66 -14.30
C ASN A 305 -1.82 5.93 -13.08
N ALA A 306 -2.59 5.88 -11.98
CA ALA A 306 -2.15 5.21 -10.77
C ALA A 306 -2.11 3.67 -10.95
N ILE A 307 -3.04 3.05 -11.69
CA ILE A 307 -2.94 1.63 -12.08
C ILE A 307 -1.68 1.38 -12.91
N ARG A 308 -1.47 2.17 -13.97
CA ARG A 308 -0.29 2.03 -14.84
C ARG A 308 1.01 2.24 -14.07
N ALA A 309 1.05 3.19 -13.15
CA ALA A 309 2.18 3.39 -12.25
C ALA A 309 2.39 2.19 -11.33
N SER A 310 1.32 1.58 -10.81
CA SER A 310 1.42 0.35 -10.01
C SER A 310 2.00 -0.81 -10.82
N TRP A 311 1.52 -1.06 -12.04
CA TRP A 311 2.06 -2.11 -12.92
C TRP A 311 3.52 -1.86 -13.31
N ALA A 312 3.88 -0.60 -13.57
CA ALA A 312 5.27 -0.24 -13.77
C ALA A 312 6.11 -0.57 -12.52
N ASN A 313 5.65 -0.16 -11.33
CA ASN A 313 6.35 -0.44 -10.09
C ASN A 313 6.50 -1.95 -9.83
N LEU A 314 5.49 -2.76 -10.16
CA LEU A 314 5.56 -4.23 -10.09
C LEU A 314 6.58 -4.81 -11.08
N ALA A 315 6.52 -4.39 -12.34
CA ALA A 315 7.52 -4.80 -13.35
C ALA A 315 8.94 -4.46 -12.89
N ASP A 316 9.13 -3.29 -12.31
CA ASP A 316 10.42 -2.86 -11.78
C ASP A 316 10.81 -3.57 -10.48
N PHE A 317 9.85 -3.95 -9.66
CA PHE A 317 10.07 -4.79 -8.49
C PHE A 317 10.60 -6.17 -8.90
N GLY A 318 10.03 -6.76 -9.97
CA GLY A 318 10.53 -7.97 -10.64
C GLY A 318 11.71 -7.78 -11.58
N ASN A 319 12.32 -6.58 -11.60
CA ASN A 319 13.49 -6.21 -12.40
C ASN A 319 13.30 -6.33 -13.94
N SER A 320 12.08 -6.18 -14.43
CA SER A 320 11.73 -6.23 -15.86
C SER A 320 11.72 -4.83 -16.50
N ALA A 321 12.85 -4.41 -17.08
CA ALA A 321 12.95 -3.11 -17.75
C ALA A 321 12.00 -2.94 -18.94
N ALA A 322 11.75 -4.02 -19.69
CA ALA A 322 10.86 -3.98 -20.84
C ALA A 322 9.42 -3.71 -20.41
N ALA A 323 8.90 -4.47 -19.44
CA ALA A 323 7.57 -4.25 -18.88
C ALA A 323 7.44 -2.90 -18.17
N PHE A 324 8.45 -2.48 -17.38
CA PHE A 324 8.43 -1.15 -16.75
C PHE A 324 8.28 -0.05 -17.80
N ARG A 325 9.11 -0.09 -18.85
CA ARG A 325 9.06 0.92 -19.92
C ARG A 325 7.78 0.90 -20.71
N ARG A 326 6.97 -0.17 -20.66
CA ARG A 326 5.64 -0.25 -21.27
C ARG A 326 4.56 0.35 -20.38
N TRP A 327 4.61 0.15 -19.07
CA TRP A 327 3.49 0.61 -18.23
C TRP A 327 3.72 1.99 -17.64
N ALA A 328 4.98 2.36 -17.38
CA ALA A 328 5.32 3.60 -16.68
C ALA A 328 4.74 4.86 -17.36
N PRO A 329 4.04 5.71 -16.60
CA PRO A 329 3.72 7.07 -17.04
C PRO A 329 4.99 7.90 -17.28
N ASP A 330 4.90 8.96 -18.10
CA ASP A 330 6.04 9.83 -18.46
C ASP A 330 6.81 10.35 -17.24
N ASP A 331 6.10 10.78 -16.19
CA ASP A 331 6.72 11.31 -14.98
C ASP A 331 7.50 10.24 -14.20
N LEU A 332 7.10 8.97 -14.29
CA LEU A 332 7.80 7.85 -13.68
C LEU A 332 8.98 7.41 -14.56
N LEU A 333 8.82 7.41 -15.89
CA LEU A 333 9.90 7.18 -16.85
C LEU A 333 11.03 8.20 -16.68
N ALA A 334 10.70 9.49 -16.57
CA ALA A 334 11.69 10.56 -16.43
C ALA A 334 12.51 10.47 -15.13
N ARG A 335 12.00 9.78 -14.10
CA ARG A 335 12.72 9.57 -12.84
C ARG A 335 13.73 8.43 -12.91
N LYS A 336 13.61 7.54 -13.89
CA LYS A 336 14.45 6.35 -14.03
C LYS A 336 15.52 6.55 -15.10
N THR A 337 16.78 6.52 -14.67
CA THR A 337 17.95 6.81 -15.52
C THR A 337 18.75 5.58 -15.93
N ARG A 338 18.37 4.37 -15.50
CA ARG A 338 19.18 3.16 -15.69
C ARG A 338 19.07 2.60 -17.12
N ARG A 339 20.19 2.09 -17.67
CA ARG A 339 20.22 1.33 -18.92
C ARG A 339 19.84 -0.13 -18.69
N ALA A 340 19.20 -0.76 -19.68
CA ALA A 340 18.76 -2.14 -19.56
C ALA A 340 19.93 -3.11 -19.27
N ASP A 341 21.12 -2.81 -19.78
CA ASP A 341 22.31 -3.65 -19.66
C ASP A 341 22.92 -3.67 -18.25
N ASP A 342 22.57 -2.70 -17.40
CA ASP A 342 23.07 -2.60 -16.01
C ASP A 342 22.22 -3.42 -15.03
N LEU A 343 21.15 -4.07 -15.50
CA LEU A 343 20.23 -4.79 -14.64
C LEU A 343 20.77 -6.18 -14.26
N PRO A 344 20.65 -6.58 -12.98
CA PRO A 344 20.95 -7.94 -12.58
C PRO A 344 20.16 -8.96 -13.40
N SER A 345 20.78 -10.12 -13.66
CA SER A 345 20.08 -11.22 -14.31
C SER A 345 18.87 -11.64 -13.48
N ARG A 346 17.75 -11.83 -14.17
CA ARG A 346 16.52 -12.32 -13.57
C ARG A 346 16.60 -13.83 -13.48
N GLU A 347 16.01 -14.40 -12.44
CA GLU A 347 15.95 -15.84 -12.23
C GLU A 347 14.57 -16.27 -11.76
N THR A 348 14.29 -17.56 -11.98
CA THR A 348 13.08 -18.23 -11.55
C THR A 348 13.29 -18.90 -10.20
N ARG A 349 12.25 -18.85 -9.37
CA ARG A 349 12.11 -19.60 -8.11
C ARG A 349 10.72 -20.21 -8.06
N GLU A 350 10.60 -21.30 -7.32
CA GLU A 350 9.31 -21.93 -7.03
C GLU A 350 9.08 -21.89 -5.52
N ILE A 351 7.88 -21.50 -5.11
CA ILE A 351 7.43 -21.57 -3.71
C ILE A 351 6.44 -22.72 -3.52
N ALA A 352 6.04 -22.96 -2.27
CA ALA A 352 5.06 -23.98 -1.95
C ALA A 352 3.77 -23.81 -2.77
N GLY A 353 3.20 -24.93 -3.22
CA GLY A 353 2.05 -24.94 -4.11
C GLY A 353 2.39 -24.82 -5.60
N GLY A 354 3.67 -24.87 -5.98
CA GLY A 354 4.11 -24.85 -7.39
C GLY A 354 4.00 -23.47 -8.04
N VAL A 355 3.90 -22.41 -7.23
CA VAL A 355 3.80 -21.04 -7.75
C VAL A 355 5.20 -20.59 -8.20
N GLY A 356 5.34 -20.35 -9.51
CA GLY A 356 6.54 -19.78 -10.11
C GLY A 356 6.68 -18.28 -9.82
N LEU A 357 7.89 -17.87 -9.46
CA LEU A 357 8.29 -16.49 -9.20
C LEU A 357 9.45 -16.11 -10.12
N ILE A 358 9.44 -14.89 -10.64
CA ILE A 358 10.54 -14.34 -11.44
C ILE A 358 11.01 -13.00 -10.88
N GLY A 359 12.33 -12.85 -10.71
CA GLY A 359 12.88 -11.73 -9.96
C GLY A 359 14.40 -11.76 -9.86
N VAL A 360 14.93 -11.14 -8.81
CA VAL A 360 16.37 -11.04 -8.55
C VAL A 360 16.66 -11.45 -7.11
N SER A 361 17.66 -12.30 -6.93
CA SER A 361 18.22 -12.58 -5.60
C SER A 361 19.45 -11.73 -5.30
N THR A 362 19.58 -11.41 -4.02
CA THR A 362 20.77 -10.83 -3.42
C THR A 362 21.18 -11.68 -2.22
N ASP A 363 22.43 -12.12 -2.22
CA ASP A 363 23.03 -12.77 -1.05
C ASP A 363 23.59 -11.74 -0.07
N ILE A 364 23.31 -11.95 1.21
CA ILE A 364 23.82 -11.14 2.30
C ILE A 364 24.53 -12.05 3.30
N SER A 365 25.81 -11.77 3.54
CA SER A 365 26.60 -12.43 4.58
C SER A 365 26.35 -11.77 5.94
N LEU A 366 25.94 -12.57 6.93
CA LEU A 366 25.68 -12.14 8.30
C LEU A 366 26.59 -12.88 9.28
N PRO A 367 26.84 -12.32 10.47
CA PRO A 367 27.38 -13.11 11.58
C PRO A 367 26.40 -14.24 11.91
N GLY A 368 26.76 -15.48 11.57
CA GLY A 368 25.92 -16.67 11.80
C GLY A 368 25.42 -17.38 10.54
N GLY A 369 25.67 -16.85 9.34
CA GLY A 369 25.33 -17.55 8.09
C GLY A 369 25.14 -16.60 6.92
N ARG A 370 24.62 -17.14 5.81
CA ARG A 370 24.20 -16.34 4.65
C ARG A 370 22.69 -16.36 4.54
N ILE A 371 22.12 -15.24 4.15
CA ILE A 371 20.74 -15.17 3.70
C ILE A 371 20.69 -14.79 2.24
N GLU A 372 19.81 -15.42 1.50
CA GLU A 372 19.40 -15.01 0.17
C GLU A 372 18.09 -14.25 0.30
N ILE A 373 17.99 -13.08 -0.33
CA ILE A 373 16.76 -12.31 -0.46
C ILE A 373 16.38 -12.23 -1.93
N PHE A 374 15.26 -12.85 -2.29
CA PHE A 374 14.65 -12.78 -3.60
C PHE A 374 13.49 -11.76 -3.59
N LEU A 375 13.53 -10.82 -4.52
CA LEU A 375 12.43 -9.91 -4.82
C LEU A 375 11.95 -10.14 -6.24
N GLY A 376 10.65 -10.37 -6.42
CA GLY A 376 10.10 -10.73 -7.71
C GLY A 376 8.61 -10.48 -7.83
N VAL A 377 8.03 -11.01 -8.90
CA VAL A 377 6.60 -11.13 -9.11
C VAL A 377 6.27 -12.58 -9.47
N THR A 378 4.99 -12.95 -9.47
CA THR A 378 4.55 -14.25 -10.02
C THR A 378 4.88 -14.32 -11.52
N GLU A 379 5.23 -15.52 -12.01
CA GLU A 379 5.57 -15.74 -13.42
C GLU A 379 4.43 -15.32 -14.36
N GLU A 380 3.19 -15.70 -14.05
CA GLU A 380 2.01 -15.33 -14.83
C GLU A 380 1.86 -13.81 -14.95
N LEU A 381 2.12 -13.06 -13.86
CA LEU A 381 2.06 -11.61 -13.87
C LEU A 381 3.19 -11.00 -14.70
N ASP A 382 4.41 -11.52 -14.61
CA ASP A 382 5.52 -11.02 -15.44
C ASP A 382 5.24 -11.21 -16.93
N GLU A 383 4.76 -12.39 -17.32
CA GLU A 383 4.37 -12.66 -18.69
C GLU A 383 3.28 -11.69 -19.15
N ALA A 384 2.24 -11.48 -18.36
CA ALA A 384 1.18 -10.53 -18.69
C ALA A 384 1.71 -9.09 -18.86
N LEU A 385 2.59 -8.64 -17.96
CA LEU A 385 3.22 -7.33 -18.03
C LEU A 385 4.12 -7.18 -19.28
N LEU A 386 4.78 -8.26 -19.70
CA LEU A 386 5.66 -8.32 -20.88
C LEU A 386 4.91 -8.41 -22.21
N HIS A 387 3.70 -8.97 -22.25
CA HIS A 387 2.90 -9.01 -23.47
C HIS A 387 2.07 -7.73 -23.67
N GLY A 388 1.79 -6.99 -22.59
CA GLY A 388 1.25 -5.63 -22.69
C GLY A 388 -0.26 -5.56 -22.90
N ASN A 389 -1.00 -6.52 -22.36
CA ASN A 389 -2.46 -6.55 -22.39
C ASN A 389 -3.00 -6.30 -20.97
N ALA A 390 -3.71 -5.19 -20.77
CA ALA A 390 -4.28 -4.79 -19.50
C ALA A 390 -5.18 -5.88 -18.90
N ALA A 391 -6.05 -6.50 -19.71
CA ALA A 391 -6.92 -7.58 -19.25
C ALA A 391 -6.13 -8.80 -18.78
N ALA A 392 -5.02 -9.15 -19.45
CA ALA A 392 -4.14 -10.23 -19.01
C ALA A 392 -3.44 -9.89 -17.70
N VAL A 393 -2.98 -8.65 -17.51
CA VAL A 393 -2.36 -8.21 -16.24
C VAL A 393 -3.39 -8.31 -15.11
N LEU A 394 -4.60 -7.81 -15.35
CA LEU A 394 -5.69 -7.90 -14.37
C LEU A 394 -6.05 -9.34 -14.03
N HIS A 395 -6.08 -10.24 -15.02
CA HIS A 395 -6.31 -11.67 -14.80
C HIS A 395 -5.23 -12.29 -13.91
N ALA A 396 -3.95 -12.11 -14.25
CA ALA A 396 -2.82 -12.65 -13.48
C ALA A 396 -2.78 -12.15 -12.02
N GLN A 397 -3.20 -10.90 -11.79
CA GLN A 397 -3.37 -10.38 -10.43
C GLN A 397 -4.55 -11.03 -9.70
N GLY A 398 -5.61 -11.41 -10.43
CA GLY A 398 -6.72 -12.20 -9.90
C GLY A 398 -6.28 -13.60 -9.46
N GLU A 399 -5.40 -14.25 -10.20
CA GLU A 399 -4.81 -15.54 -9.80
C GLU A 399 -3.91 -15.39 -8.56
N SER A 400 -3.20 -14.27 -8.44
CA SER A 400 -2.36 -13.97 -7.27
C SER A 400 -3.17 -13.88 -5.96
N LEU A 401 -4.43 -13.45 -6.01
CA LEU A 401 -5.34 -13.47 -4.84
C LEU A 401 -5.67 -14.88 -4.35
N ARG A 402 -5.59 -15.88 -5.22
CA ARG A 402 -5.90 -17.28 -4.89
C ARG A 402 -4.73 -18.02 -4.25
N ILE A 403 -3.56 -17.39 -4.19
CA ILE A 403 -2.39 -17.95 -3.52
C ILE A 403 -2.69 -18.03 -2.02
N ASP A 404 -2.87 -19.24 -1.53
CA ASP A 404 -3.21 -19.51 -0.14
C ASP A 404 -2.02 -19.22 0.78
N ARG A 405 -2.06 -18.06 1.44
CA ARG A 405 -1.03 -17.65 2.42
C ARG A 405 -1.06 -18.49 3.70
N THR A 406 -2.15 -19.21 3.96
CA THR A 406 -2.27 -20.07 5.15
C THR A 406 -1.53 -21.40 4.96
N GLN A 407 -1.21 -21.78 3.73
CA GLN A 407 -0.44 -22.98 3.39
C GLN A 407 1.08 -22.78 3.38
N ARG A 408 1.60 -21.70 4.01
CA ARG A 408 3.04 -21.52 4.18
C ARG A 408 3.60 -22.72 4.97
N PRO A 409 4.47 -23.56 4.36
CA PRO A 409 5.13 -24.61 5.11
C PRO A 409 5.92 -23.97 6.24
N GLN A 410 5.92 -24.57 7.43
CA GLN A 410 6.89 -24.21 8.46
C GLN A 410 8.27 -24.73 8.03
N ASP A 411 8.90 -24.02 7.09
CA ASP A 411 10.29 -24.23 6.70
C ASP A 411 11.14 -23.21 7.47
N SER A 412 11.93 -23.68 8.43
CA SER A 412 12.82 -22.80 9.21
C SER A 412 13.94 -22.17 8.36
N HIS A 413 14.17 -22.67 7.15
CA HIS A 413 15.20 -22.18 6.24
C HIS A 413 14.66 -21.30 5.13
N ARG A 414 13.34 -21.20 4.94
CA ARG A 414 12.74 -20.39 3.89
C ARG A 414 11.45 -19.73 4.36
N ALA A 415 11.33 -18.44 4.11
CA ALA A 415 10.14 -17.66 4.38
C ALA A 415 9.72 -16.91 3.11
N TRP A 416 8.44 -16.91 2.79
CA TRP A 416 7.94 -16.22 1.58
C TRP A 416 6.58 -15.54 1.80
N SER A 417 6.36 -14.45 1.06
CA SER A 417 5.09 -13.72 1.00
C SER A 417 4.80 -13.29 -0.43
N VAL A 418 3.52 -13.33 -0.81
CA VAL A 418 3.01 -12.84 -2.10
C VAL A 418 1.86 -11.89 -1.84
N SER A 419 1.94 -10.66 -2.35
CA SER A 419 0.91 -9.64 -2.18
C SER A 419 -0.28 -9.86 -3.12
N SER A 420 -1.38 -9.16 -2.86
CA SER A 420 -2.65 -9.28 -3.61
C SER A 420 -2.52 -8.91 -5.09
N ASP A 421 -1.52 -8.11 -5.43
CA ASP A 421 -1.18 -7.64 -6.77
C ASP A 421 -0.03 -8.44 -7.42
N GLY A 422 0.43 -9.53 -6.80
CA GLY A 422 1.39 -10.49 -7.35
C GLY A 422 2.87 -10.19 -7.10
N ALA A 423 3.23 -9.19 -6.29
CA ALA A 423 4.61 -9.00 -5.85
C ALA A 423 5.01 -10.10 -4.85
N ALA A 424 6.26 -10.53 -4.88
CA ALA A 424 6.75 -11.63 -4.06
C ALA A 424 8.08 -11.29 -3.36
N LEU A 425 8.17 -11.70 -2.11
CA LEU A 425 9.39 -11.68 -1.29
C LEU A 425 9.66 -13.10 -0.83
N LEU A 426 10.88 -13.59 -1.07
CA LEU A 426 11.38 -14.84 -0.52
C LEU A 426 12.72 -14.60 0.17
N ILE A 427 12.88 -15.16 1.36
CA ILE A 427 14.12 -15.11 2.14
C ILE A 427 14.51 -16.54 2.49
N ALA A 428 15.74 -16.92 2.20
CA ALA A 428 16.27 -18.25 2.48
C ALA A 428 17.58 -18.21 3.25
N ALA A 429 17.77 -19.10 4.22
CA ALA A 429 19.06 -19.38 4.83
C ALA A 429 19.91 -20.22 3.87
N ARG A 430 21.19 -19.88 3.72
CA ARG A 430 22.15 -20.52 2.80
C ARG A 430 23.34 -21.12 3.54
#